data_AF-A0A8H5G868-F1
#
_entry.id   AF-A0A8H5G868-F1
#
_cell.length_a   1.000
_cell.length_b   1.000
_cell.length_c   1.000
_cell.angle_alpha   90.00
_cell.angle_beta   90.00
_cell.angle_gamma   90.00
#
_symmetry.space_group_name_H-M   'P 1'
#
loop_
_entity.id
_entity.type
_entity.pdbx_description
1 polymer ?
#
loop_
_entity_poly.entity_id
_entity_poly.type
_entity_poly.pdbx_seq_one_letter_code
_entity_poly.pdbx_strand_id
1 'polypeptide(L)'
;MLQNLFLVAGTLAPLLQGLPGTNAISTNFTSACEGIASRTSSIPNTTAFFSNFVPAGTNLTLDSDSTCGTPSQVTFADMYTVALNVSTSDQSGIIMEAWLPTNWTGTFLSTGNGGLAGCIQYIDLAYGAELGFATVGANNGHNGSSGEAFYDHPEVLKDFVYHSVHTNVIVGKEITKIFYRTPHTFFSTGRRS
;
A
#
# COMPACT_ATOMS: atom_id res chain seq x y z
N MET A 1 16.49 -68.06 -40.28
CA MET A 1 16.27 -66.89 -41.15
C MET A 1 14.95 -67.13 -41.86
N LEU A 2 13.85 -66.39 -41.73
CA LEU A 2 13.54 -65.11 -41.07
C LEU A 2 12.06 -65.17 -40.64
N GLN A 3 11.75 -64.37 -39.63
CA GLN A 3 10.55 -64.40 -38.80
C GLN A 3 9.37 -63.58 -39.35
N ASN A 4 8.20 -64.02 -38.89
CA ASN A 4 6.84 -63.51 -38.98
C ASN A 4 6.59 -61.99 -39.03
N LEU A 5 5.57 -61.71 -39.84
CA LEU A 5 4.63 -60.59 -39.88
C LEU A 5 4.09 -60.21 -38.48
N PHE A 6 4.14 -58.92 -38.12
CA PHE A 6 3.32 -58.34 -37.06
C PHE A 6 2.70 -57.02 -37.52
N LEU A 7 1.37 -56.95 -37.42
CA LEU A 7 0.57 -55.73 -37.49
C LEU A 7 0.94 -54.80 -36.33
N VAL A 8 1.06 -53.50 -36.58
CA VAL A 8 0.99 -52.47 -35.54
C VAL A 8 -0.28 -51.65 -35.75
N ALA A 9 -1.20 -51.76 -34.80
CA ALA A 9 -2.43 -50.99 -34.72
C ALA A 9 -2.11 -49.52 -34.38
N GLY A 10 -2.71 -48.59 -35.11
CA GLY A 10 -2.63 -47.16 -34.84
C GLY A 10 -3.52 -46.78 -33.65
N THR A 11 -2.93 -46.14 -32.64
CA THR A 11 -3.65 -45.44 -31.57
C THR A 11 -3.52 -43.93 -31.80
N LEU A 12 -4.65 -43.28 -32.05
CA LEU A 12 -4.79 -41.83 -32.10
C LEU A 12 -4.70 -41.28 -30.67
N ALA A 13 -3.61 -40.59 -30.34
CA ALA A 13 -3.54 -39.77 -29.13
C ALA A 13 -4.17 -38.39 -29.40
N PRO A 14 -5.11 -37.89 -28.59
CA PRO A 14 -5.60 -36.53 -28.73
C PRO A 14 -4.53 -35.54 -28.25
N LEU A 15 -4.12 -34.64 -29.14
CA LEU A 15 -3.34 -33.44 -28.83
C LEU A 15 -4.17 -32.54 -27.91
N LEU A 16 -3.95 -32.64 -26.59
CA LEU A 16 -4.32 -31.59 -25.66
C LEU A 16 -3.39 -30.39 -25.93
N GLN A 17 -3.84 -29.47 -26.79
CA GLN A 17 -3.18 -28.18 -26.92
C GLN A 17 -3.41 -27.41 -25.62
N GLY A 18 -2.35 -27.29 -24.81
CA GLY A 18 -2.34 -26.44 -23.63
C GLY A 18 -2.67 -25.00 -24.04
N LEU A 19 -3.75 -24.46 -23.49
CA LEU A 19 -4.02 -23.02 -23.51
C LEU A 19 -2.79 -22.33 -22.88
N PRO A 20 -2.17 -21.34 -23.55
CA PRO A 20 -1.15 -20.53 -22.91
C PRO A 20 -1.83 -19.80 -21.74
N GLY A 21 -1.45 -20.20 -20.53
CA GLY A 21 -1.86 -19.53 -19.30
C GLY A 21 -1.51 -18.04 -19.36
N THR A 22 -2.45 -17.22 -18.94
CA THR A 22 -2.32 -15.78 -18.74
C THR A 22 -1.25 -15.46 -17.70
N ASN A 23 0.04 -15.48 -18.07
CA ASN A 23 1.17 -15.17 -17.19
C ASN A 23 1.94 -13.93 -17.67
N ALA A 24 1.24 -12.84 -17.98
CA ALA A 24 1.87 -11.60 -18.44
C ALA A 24 1.68 -10.38 -17.50
N ILE A 25 0.91 -10.50 -16.41
CA ILE A 25 0.65 -9.38 -15.48
C ILE A 25 1.57 -9.44 -14.25
N SER A 26 2.01 -10.63 -13.82
CA SER A 26 2.75 -10.80 -12.56
C SER A 26 4.21 -10.31 -12.59
N THR A 27 4.90 -10.40 -13.72
CA THR A 27 6.35 -10.12 -13.79
C THR A 27 6.69 -8.64 -13.72
N ASN A 28 5.81 -7.76 -14.23
CA ASN A 28 6.07 -6.31 -14.24
C ASN A 28 5.83 -5.70 -12.85
N PHE A 29 4.80 -6.19 -12.14
CA PHE A 29 4.48 -5.69 -10.82
C PHE A 29 5.54 -6.06 -9.78
N THR A 30 5.97 -7.33 -9.70
CA THR A 30 7.04 -7.75 -8.77
C THR A 30 8.31 -6.91 -8.93
N SER A 31 8.72 -6.60 -10.17
CA SER A 31 9.90 -5.76 -10.45
C SER A 31 9.72 -4.28 -10.04
N ALA A 32 8.50 -3.74 -10.15
CA ALA A 32 8.20 -2.38 -9.67
C ALA A 32 8.32 -2.28 -8.14
N CYS A 33 8.20 -3.41 -7.46
CA CYS A 33 8.06 -3.48 -6.03
C CYS A 33 9.36 -3.81 -5.29
N GLU A 34 10.28 -4.57 -5.89
CA GLU A 34 11.57 -4.94 -5.30
C GLU A 34 12.49 -3.73 -5.00
N GLY A 35 12.13 -2.53 -5.46
CA GLY A 35 12.89 -1.30 -5.19
C GLY A 35 12.05 -0.12 -4.73
N ILE A 36 10.79 -0.30 -4.32
CA ILE A 36 9.97 0.87 -3.98
C ILE A 36 10.51 1.61 -2.75
N ALA A 37 10.87 0.88 -1.68
CA ALA A 37 11.45 1.47 -0.47
C ALA A 37 12.78 2.20 -0.72
N SER A 38 13.62 1.72 -1.64
CA SER A 38 14.85 2.43 -2.00
C SER A 38 14.54 3.66 -2.84
N ARG A 39 13.56 3.60 -3.75
CA ARG A 39 13.17 4.73 -4.60
C ARG A 39 12.44 5.84 -3.83
N THR A 40 11.76 5.54 -2.73
CA THR A 40 11.17 6.59 -1.88
C THR A 40 12.22 7.50 -1.27
N SER A 41 13.48 7.08 -1.12
CA SER A 41 14.58 7.96 -0.68
C SER A 41 14.83 9.16 -1.61
N SER A 42 14.32 9.14 -2.84
CA SER A 42 14.34 10.31 -3.73
C SER A 42 13.33 11.40 -3.34
N ILE A 43 12.38 11.08 -2.46
CA ILE A 43 11.41 12.02 -1.92
C ILE A 43 12.06 12.71 -0.70
N PRO A 44 12.12 14.05 -0.67
CA PRO A 44 12.74 14.79 0.43
C PRO A 44 12.16 14.43 1.80
N ASN A 45 13.02 14.41 2.82
CA ASN A 45 12.66 14.19 4.22
C ASN A 45 11.97 12.85 4.52
N THR A 46 12.10 11.85 3.65
CA THR A 46 11.47 10.54 3.83
C THR A 46 12.49 9.46 4.19
N THR A 47 12.08 8.56 5.08
CA THR A 47 12.83 7.35 5.44
C THR A 47 11.88 6.16 5.44
N ALA A 48 12.10 5.20 4.55
CA ALA A 48 11.29 3.99 4.49
C ALA A 48 11.62 3.05 5.67
N PHE A 49 10.60 2.53 6.33
CA PHE A 49 10.73 1.49 7.34
C PHE A 49 10.70 0.11 6.69
N PHE A 50 9.67 -0.17 5.90
CA PHE A 50 9.54 -1.43 5.17
C PHE A 50 8.72 -1.24 3.91
N SER A 51 8.87 -2.20 3.00
CA SER A 51 7.93 -2.41 1.90
C SER A 51 7.68 -3.90 1.72
N ASN A 52 6.42 -4.32 1.76
CA ASN A 52 6.05 -5.74 1.71
C ASN A 52 4.96 -5.98 0.68
N PHE A 53 5.04 -7.11 0.00
CA PHE A 53 3.88 -7.64 -0.73
C PHE A 53 2.89 -8.21 0.27
N VAL A 54 1.61 -7.89 0.09
CA VAL A 54 0.51 -8.40 0.87
C VAL A 54 -0.49 -9.05 -0.08
N PRO A 55 -0.62 -10.39 -0.04
CA PRO A 55 -1.65 -11.09 -0.79
C PRO A 55 -3.05 -10.78 -0.28
N ALA A 56 -4.04 -10.85 -1.17
CA ALA A 56 -5.46 -10.79 -0.80
C ALA A 56 -5.81 -11.91 0.20
N GLY A 57 -6.64 -11.57 1.19
CA GLY A 57 -7.04 -12.44 2.30
C GLY A 57 -6.07 -12.44 3.49
N THR A 58 -4.96 -11.70 3.41
CA THR A 58 -4.00 -11.58 4.53
C THR A 58 -4.61 -10.80 5.69
N ASN A 59 -4.45 -11.31 6.91
CA ASN A 59 -4.72 -10.57 8.13
C ASN A 59 -3.41 -9.93 8.63
N LEU A 60 -3.26 -8.63 8.40
CA LEU A 60 -2.08 -7.87 8.77
C LEU A 60 -2.10 -7.57 10.26
N THR A 61 -1.01 -7.91 10.97
CA THR A 61 -0.75 -7.39 12.31
C THR A 61 -0.25 -5.95 12.19
N LEU A 62 -0.86 -5.04 12.93
CA LEU A 62 -0.58 -3.60 12.86
C LEU A 62 0.27 -3.17 14.04
N ASP A 63 1.40 -2.52 13.75
CA ASP A 63 2.25 -1.88 14.76
C ASP A 63 1.73 -0.47 15.03
N SER A 64 0.63 -0.39 15.79
CA SER A 64 -0.01 0.87 16.18
C SER A 64 -0.18 0.97 17.69
N ASP A 65 -0.34 2.18 18.19
CA ASP A 65 -0.58 2.41 19.61
C ASP A 65 -1.83 1.65 20.08
N SER A 66 -1.75 1.04 21.28
CA SER A 66 -2.84 0.23 21.83
C SER A 66 -4.17 0.98 21.96
N THR A 67 -4.14 2.30 22.12
CA THR A 67 -5.31 3.17 22.21
C THR A 67 -6.02 3.38 20.86
N CYS A 68 -5.38 3.04 19.74
CA CYS A 68 -6.01 3.05 18.41
C CYS A 68 -7.04 1.93 18.22
N GLY A 69 -7.05 0.91 19.09
CA GLY A 69 -8.11 -0.10 19.18
C GLY A 69 -8.20 -1.08 17.99
N THR A 70 -7.24 -1.06 17.07
CA THR A 70 -7.24 -1.91 15.86
C THR A 70 -5.90 -2.64 15.73
N PRO A 71 -5.74 -3.84 16.34
CA PRO A 71 -4.47 -4.55 16.35
C PRO A 71 -4.17 -5.29 15.03
N SER A 72 -5.19 -5.52 14.20
CA SER A 72 -5.04 -6.19 12.92
C SER A 72 -6.08 -5.73 11.90
N GLN A 73 -5.78 -5.90 10.61
CA GLN A 73 -6.68 -5.58 9.51
C GLN A 73 -6.59 -6.65 8.41
N VAL A 74 -7.75 -7.15 7.96
CA VAL A 74 -7.83 -8.02 6.78
C VAL A 74 -7.89 -7.15 5.53
N THR A 75 -7.14 -7.53 4.49
CA THR A 75 -7.22 -6.92 3.16
C THR A 75 -7.69 -7.94 2.14
N PHE A 76 -8.51 -7.54 1.17
CA PHE A 76 -8.93 -8.39 0.05
C PHE A 76 -8.30 -8.00 -1.29
N ALA A 77 -7.28 -7.13 -1.29
CA ALA A 77 -6.51 -6.77 -2.47
C ALA A 77 -5.08 -7.31 -2.40
N ASP A 78 -4.58 -7.84 -3.53
CA ASP A 78 -3.14 -8.03 -3.73
C ASP A 78 -2.49 -6.65 -3.87
N MET A 79 -1.59 -6.30 -2.96
CA MET A 79 -1.01 -4.95 -2.90
C MET A 79 0.41 -4.95 -2.37
N TYR A 80 1.12 -3.84 -2.57
CA TYR A 80 2.32 -3.53 -1.81
C TYR A 80 2.03 -2.46 -0.78
N THR A 81 2.48 -2.70 0.44
CA THR A 81 2.46 -1.71 1.50
C THR A 81 3.85 -1.10 1.62
N VAL A 82 3.90 0.22 1.81
CA VAL A 82 5.13 0.96 2.09
C VAL A 82 4.88 1.81 3.32
N ALA A 83 5.63 1.55 4.39
CA ALA A 83 5.59 2.37 5.60
C ALA A 83 6.84 3.26 5.64
N LEU A 84 6.65 4.53 5.98
CA LEU A 84 7.72 5.50 6.02
C LEU A 84 7.49 6.57 7.09
N ASN A 85 8.59 7.13 7.56
CA ASN A 85 8.58 8.40 8.29
C ASN A 85 8.82 9.55 7.32
N VAL A 86 8.10 10.66 7.53
CA VAL A 86 8.35 11.93 6.84
C VAL A 86 8.58 13.01 7.88
N SER A 87 9.78 13.59 7.92
CA SER A 87 10.06 14.75 8.77
C SER A 87 9.34 15.99 8.23
N THR A 88 8.51 16.60 9.07
CA THR A 88 7.76 17.83 8.77
C THR A 88 8.45 19.06 9.37
N SER A 89 9.29 18.85 10.39
CA SER A 89 10.21 19.84 10.97
C SER A 89 11.45 19.14 11.54
N ASP A 90 12.35 19.90 12.17
CA ASP A 90 13.49 19.33 12.92
C ASP A 90 13.07 18.64 14.23
N GLN A 91 11.81 18.84 14.66
CA GLN A 91 11.28 18.38 15.94
C GLN A 91 10.03 17.50 15.80
N SER A 92 9.53 17.28 14.58
CA SER A 92 8.30 16.54 14.34
C SER A 92 8.31 15.84 12.97
N GLY A 93 7.40 14.89 12.83
CA GLY A 93 7.25 14.10 11.63
C GLY A 93 6.02 13.20 11.70
N ILE A 94 5.66 12.64 10.56
CA ILE A 94 4.53 11.72 10.45
C ILE A 94 5.01 10.32 10.08
N ILE A 95 4.36 9.33 10.66
CA ILE A 95 4.39 7.96 10.15
C ILE A 95 3.24 7.87 9.15
N MET A 96 3.54 7.46 7.93
CA MET A 96 2.54 7.23 6.90
C MET A 96 2.73 5.88 6.23
N GLU A 97 1.61 5.35 5.75
CA GLU A 97 1.58 4.15 4.93
C GLU A 97 0.94 4.42 3.59
N ALA A 98 1.49 3.80 2.56
CA ALA A 98 0.92 3.75 1.22
C ALA A 98 0.60 2.30 0.85
N TRP A 99 -0.66 2.05 0.52
CA TRP A 99 -1.19 0.76 0.10
C TRP A 99 -1.47 0.83 -1.41
N LEU A 100 -0.69 0.07 -2.17
CA LEU A 100 -0.57 0.17 -3.62
C LEU A 100 -1.08 -1.13 -4.26
N PRO A 101 -2.38 -1.20 -4.62
CA PRO A 101 -2.96 -2.41 -5.18
C PRO A 101 -2.42 -2.75 -6.58
N THR A 102 -2.38 -4.04 -6.89
CA THR A 102 -2.03 -4.58 -8.21
C THR A 102 -3.04 -4.20 -9.29
N ASN A 103 -4.33 -4.21 -8.94
CA ASN A 103 -5.46 -3.85 -9.80
C ASN A 103 -5.76 -2.34 -9.76
N TRP A 104 -4.72 -1.52 -9.81
CA TRP A 104 -4.87 -0.07 -9.68
C TRP A 104 -5.71 0.54 -10.81
N THR A 105 -6.70 1.33 -10.42
CA THR A 105 -7.67 1.98 -11.32
C THR A 105 -7.19 3.32 -11.88
N GLY A 106 -5.97 3.75 -11.53
CA GLY A 106 -5.49 5.10 -11.85
C GLY A 106 -5.87 6.16 -10.81
N THR A 107 -6.57 5.78 -9.72
CA THR A 107 -7.05 6.72 -8.71
C THR A 107 -6.18 6.70 -7.45
N PHE A 108 -5.90 7.88 -6.92
CA PHE A 108 -5.24 8.11 -5.63
C PHE A 108 -6.27 8.53 -4.58
N LEU A 109 -6.14 7.98 -3.36
CA LEU A 109 -6.95 8.31 -2.21
C LEU A 109 -6.06 8.64 -1.01
N SER A 110 -6.36 9.74 -0.30
CA SER A 110 -5.84 9.96 1.06
C SER A 110 -6.96 9.77 2.06
N THR A 111 -6.70 8.97 3.08
CA THR A 111 -7.53 8.88 4.28
C THR A 111 -7.16 9.99 5.26
N GLY A 112 -7.98 10.14 6.31
CA GLY A 112 -7.72 11.04 7.42
C GLY A 112 -7.73 10.27 8.74
N ASN A 113 -7.94 11.00 9.83
CA ASN A 113 -8.01 10.46 11.19
C ASN A 113 -9.31 10.93 11.87
N GLY A 114 -9.59 10.41 13.07
CA GLY A 114 -10.75 10.77 13.87
C GLY A 114 -10.38 11.37 15.24
N GLY A 115 -11.15 12.36 15.70
CA GLY A 115 -10.94 13.00 17.01
C GLY A 115 -9.56 13.65 17.13
N LEU A 116 -8.90 13.45 18.28
CA LEU A 116 -7.51 13.87 18.53
C LEU A 116 -6.49 12.77 18.21
N ALA A 117 -6.92 11.69 17.57
CA ALA A 117 -6.12 10.48 17.45
C ALA A 117 -5.03 10.61 16.39
N GLY A 118 -3.83 10.18 16.78
CA GLY A 118 -2.70 9.91 15.90
C GLY A 118 -2.70 8.46 15.40
N CYS A 119 -3.85 8.02 14.87
CA CYS A 119 -4.09 6.62 14.52
C CYS A 119 -4.42 6.51 13.03
N ILE A 120 -3.57 5.83 12.28
CA ILE A 120 -3.82 5.50 10.87
C ILE A 120 -5.11 4.67 10.78
N GLN A 121 -6.06 5.10 9.94
CA GLN A 121 -7.33 4.39 9.74
C GLN A 121 -7.13 3.22 8.77
N TYR A 122 -6.59 2.10 9.26
CA TYR A 122 -6.28 0.91 8.45
C TYR A 122 -7.51 0.28 7.78
N ILE A 123 -8.69 0.39 8.39
CA ILE A 123 -9.96 -0.05 7.78
C ILE A 123 -10.20 0.74 6.48
N ASP A 124 -9.97 2.05 6.49
CA ASP A 124 -10.15 2.90 5.31
C ASP A 124 -9.04 2.67 4.26
N LEU A 125 -7.81 2.36 4.69
CA LEU A 125 -6.73 1.95 3.79
C LEU A 125 -7.09 0.66 3.04
N ALA A 126 -7.56 -0.36 3.77
CA ALA A 126 -7.99 -1.63 3.18
C ALA A 126 -9.14 -1.42 2.20
N TYR A 127 -10.17 -0.67 2.61
CA TYR A 127 -11.31 -0.37 1.77
C TYR A 127 -10.91 0.36 0.46
N GLY A 128 -10.04 1.37 0.55
CA GLY A 128 -9.54 2.09 -0.63
C GLY A 128 -8.73 1.19 -1.56
N ALA A 129 -7.82 0.37 -1.02
CA ALA A 129 -7.02 -0.57 -1.79
C ALA A 129 -7.88 -1.63 -2.50
N GLU A 130 -8.93 -2.13 -1.84
CA GLU A 130 -9.90 -3.08 -2.42
C GLU A 130 -10.69 -2.52 -3.60
N LEU A 131 -10.95 -1.20 -3.59
CA LEU A 131 -11.52 -0.48 -4.73
C LEU A 131 -10.50 -0.18 -5.83
N GLY A 132 -9.25 -0.63 -5.68
CA GLY A 132 -8.16 -0.40 -6.61
C GLY A 132 -7.61 1.02 -6.57
N PHE A 133 -7.71 1.72 -5.45
CA PHE A 133 -7.10 3.03 -5.24
C PHE A 133 -5.73 2.91 -4.60
N ALA A 134 -4.76 3.70 -5.09
CA ALA A 134 -3.52 3.93 -4.37
C ALA A 134 -3.84 4.76 -3.14
N THR A 135 -3.87 4.11 -1.98
CA THR A 135 -4.47 4.68 -0.77
C THR A 135 -3.39 4.98 0.27
N VAL A 136 -3.40 6.17 0.83
CA VAL A 136 -2.42 6.59 1.84
C VAL A 136 -3.08 7.10 3.12
N GLY A 137 -2.39 6.94 4.24
CA GLY A 137 -2.85 7.36 5.57
C GLY A 137 -1.67 7.68 6.47
N ALA A 138 -1.84 8.65 7.36
CA ALA A 138 -0.79 9.11 8.27
C ALA A 138 -1.29 9.16 9.72
N ASN A 139 -0.37 9.13 10.68
CA ASN A 139 -0.65 9.15 12.11
C ASN A 139 -0.87 10.56 12.68
N ASN A 140 -1.12 11.59 11.87
CA ASN A 140 -1.38 12.94 12.38
C ASN A 140 -0.23 13.61 13.17
N GLY A 141 0.99 13.07 13.15
CA GLY A 141 2.16 13.67 13.80
C GLY A 141 2.45 13.12 15.20
N HIS A 142 1.60 12.23 15.72
CA HIS A 142 1.80 11.59 17.02
C HIS A 142 1.18 10.19 17.03
N ASN A 143 1.40 9.43 18.11
CA ASN A 143 0.80 8.10 18.26
C ASN A 143 -0.23 8.10 19.39
N GLY A 144 -1.32 7.36 19.20
CA GLY A 144 -2.36 7.14 20.19
C GLY A 144 -3.49 8.18 20.16
N SER A 145 -4.46 8.02 21.06
CA SER A 145 -5.71 8.79 21.06
C SER A 145 -5.69 10.06 21.93
N SER A 146 -4.58 10.32 22.64
CA SER A 146 -4.46 11.44 23.58
C SER A 146 -3.92 12.70 22.90
N GLY A 147 -4.41 13.86 23.33
CA GLY A 147 -3.87 15.17 22.93
C GLY A 147 -2.66 15.62 23.77
N GLU A 148 -2.18 14.80 24.70
CA GLU A 148 -0.99 15.10 25.51
C GLU A 148 0.25 15.35 24.65
N ALA A 149 0.34 14.70 23.49
CA ALA A 149 1.42 14.88 22.52
C ALA A 149 1.56 16.33 22.02
N PHE A 150 0.53 17.17 22.17
CA PHE A 150 0.56 18.58 21.77
C PHE A 150 1.17 19.50 22.83
N TYR A 151 1.28 19.03 24.08
CA TYR A 151 1.74 19.84 25.19
C TYR A 151 3.23 20.14 25.05
N ASP A 152 3.58 21.43 25.00
CA ASP A 152 4.96 21.91 24.81
C ASP A 152 5.63 21.46 23.49
N HIS A 153 4.84 21.00 22.52
CA HIS A 153 5.31 20.53 21.21
C HIS A 153 4.48 21.17 20.07
N PRO A 154 4.70 22.46 19.77
CA PRO A 154 3.89 23.20 18.81
C PRO A 154 3.97 22.66 17.38
N GLU A 155 5.10 22.08 16.96
CA GLU A 155 5.22 21.48 15.62
C GLU A 155 4.40 20.18 15.49
N VAL A 156 4.23 19.39 16.57
CA VAL A 156 3.33 18.22 16.58
C VAL A 156 1.86 18.66 16.49
N LEU A 157 1.48 19.72 17.20
CA LEU A 157 0.14 20.31 17.07
C LEU A 157 -0.12 20.80 15.64
N LYS A 158 0.89 21.38 14.98
CA LYS A 158 0.81 21.85 13.60
C LYS A 158 0.66 20.69 12.61
N ASP A 159 1.36 19.58 12.85
CA ASP A 159 1.19 18.31 12.13
C ASP A 159 -0.24 17.81 12.21
N PHE A 160 -0.82 17.79 13.42
CA PHE A 160 -2.22 17.42 13.62
C PHE A 160 -3.20 18.34 12.88
N VAL A 161 -2.97 19.66 12.92
CA VAL A 161 -3.92 20.64 12.35
C VAL A 161 -3.96 20.62 10.83
N TYR A 162 -2.82 20.50 10.14
CA TYR A 162 -2.81 20.51 8.67
C TYR A 162 -1.62 19.84 8.00
N HIS A 163 -0.45 19.85 8.63
CA HIS A 163 0.79 19.39 7.99
C HIS A 163 0.74 17.90 7.67
N SER A 164 0.17 17.07 8.54
CA SER A 164 0.12 15.62 8.36
C SER A 164 -0.62 15.24 7.08
N VAL A 165 -1.88 15.64 6.96
CA VAL A 165 -2.72 15.28 5.79
C VAL A 165 -2.13 15.89 4.51
N HIS A 166 -1.64 17.13 4.57
CA HIS A 166 -1.02 17.77 3.40
C HIS A 166 0.24 17.02 2.93
N THR A 167 1.14 16.70 3.86
CA THR A 167 2.38 15.97 3.60
C THR A 167 2.09 14.56 3.10
N ASN A 168 1.14 13.87 3.73
CA ASN A 168 0.66 12.54 3.32
C ASN A 168 0.18 12.55 1.85
N VAL A 169 -0.58 13.57 1.44
CA VAL A 169 -1.01 13.72 0.03
C VAL A 169 0.17 13.97 -0.91
N ILE A 170 1.08 14.88 -0.57
CA ILE A 170 2.23 15.21 -1.44
C ILE A 170 3.10 13.97 -1.64
N VAL A 171 3.55 13.36 -0.53
CA VAL A 171 4.43 12.19 -0.56
C VAL A 171 3.73 11.00 -1.20
N GLY A 172 2.47 10.76 -0.85
CA GLY A 172 1.67 9.68 -1.42
C GLY A 172 1.52 9.76 -2.94
N LYS A 173 1.32 10.96 -3.50
CA LYS A 173 1.26 11.18 -4.95
C LYS A 173 2.58 10.86 -5.63
N GLU A 174 3.71 11.24 -5.01
CA GLU A 174 5.04 10.92 -5.55
C GLU A 174 5.32 9.41 -5.49
N ILE A 175 4.99 8.74 -4.38
CA ILE A 175 5.07 7.27 -4.28
C ILE A 175 4.25 6.61 -5.38
N THR A 176 3.01 7.06 -5.59
CA THR A 176 2.10 6.53 -6.61
C THR A 176 2.69 6.68 -8.02
N LYS A 177 3.25 7.86 -8.35
CA LYS A 177 3.92 8.10 -9.64
C LYS A 177 5.15 7.21 -9.81
N ILE A 178 5.99 7.11 -8.79
CA ILE A 178 7.21 6.28 -8.79
C ILE A 178 6.82 4.82 -9.02
N PHE A 179 5.80 4.33 -8.34
CA PHE A 179 5.39 2.94 -8.38
C PHE A 179 4.72 2.56 -9.71
N TYR A 180 3.65 3.24 -10.11
CA TYR A 180 2.86 2.88 -11.30
C TYR A 180 3.39 3.47 -12.61
N ARG A 181 4.33 4.42 -12.56
CA ARG A 181 4.96 5.08 -13.74
C ARG A 181 3.93 5.69 -14.72
N THR A 182 2.74 6.03 -14.24
CA THR A 182 1.59 6.54 -15.03
C THR A 182 0.90 7.68 -14.27
N PRO A 183 0.35 8.71 -14.95
CA PRO A 183 -0.43 9.78 -14.29
C PRO A 183 -1.71 9.27 -13.60
N HIS A 184 -2.19 9.97 -12.56
CA HIS A 184 -3.34 9.53 -11.73
C HIS A 184 -4.40 10.62 -11.49
N THR A 185 -5.64 10.20 -11.21
CA THR A 185 -6.78 11.01 -10.75
C THR A 185 -6.87 11.03 -9.21
N PHE A 186 -7.34 12.13 -8.61
CA PHE A 186 -7.27 12.36 -7.15
C PHE A 186 -8.66 12.41 -6.49
N PHE A 187 -8.83 11.72 -5.35
CA PHE A 187 -10.01 11.77 -4.48
C PHE A 187 -9.60 11.88 -2.99
N SER A 188 -10.35 12.62 -2.17
CA SER A 188 -10.10 12.75 -0.72
C SER A 188 -11.39 12.56 0.07
N THR A 189 -11.41 11.64 1.03
CA THR A 189 -12.56 11.43 1.93
C THR A 189 -12.37 12.25 3.21
N GLY A 190 -13.08 13.37 3.34
CA GLY A 190 -13.11 14.17 4.57
C GLY A 190 -14.48 14.11 5.22
N ARG A 191 -14.61 13.51 6.41
CA ARG A 191 -15.72 13.84 7.31
C ARG A 191 -15.34 15.11 8.06
N ARG A 192 -16.06 16.20 7.81
CA ARG A 192 -15.96 17.39 8.65
C ARG A 192 -16.35 16.98 10.07
N SER A 193 -15.46 17.27 11.02
CA SER A 193 -15.71 17.22 12.46
C SER A 193 -16.93 18.05 12.85
#